data_AF-A0A317Z572-F1
#
_entry.id   AF-A0A317Z572-F1
#
_cell.length_a   1.000
_cell.length_b   1.000
_cell.length_c   1.000
_cell.angle_alpha   90.00
_cell.angle_beta   90.00
_cell.angle_gamma   90.00
#
_symmetry.space_group_name_H-M   'P 1'
#
loop_
_entity.id
_entity.type
_entity.pdbx_description
1 polymer ?
#
loop_
_entity_poly.entity_id
_entity_poly.type
_entity_poly.pdbx_seq_one_letter_code
_entity_poly.pdbx_strand_id
1 'polypeptide(L)'
;YLVASLVGVLCIIYTFLGGFEGVVWSDFIQGVILLGGALVIIITGIMHIDGGFGTVLNEAVSNHKLISADNWKMNAAAAAIPIIFLGSIFNNLQQYTASQDVVQRYQASESLKETSHSIWTNGVLALISAPLFYGMGTVLYVFYATHTALPKDFNTSSIVPYFILTEMPPFIAGLMIAAIFAAAQSTISSSLNSIAA
;
A
#
# COMPACT_ATOMS: atom_id res chain seq x y z
N TYR A 1 -8.91 6.99 18.82
CA TYR A 1 -10.39 6.91 18.79
C TYR A 1 -11.02 8.05 18.00
N LEU A 2 -10.83 9.33 18.36
CA LEU A 2 -11.43 10.47 17.64
C LEU A 2 -11.20 10.46 16.11
N VAL A 3 -9.96 10.32 15.67
CA VAL A 3 -9.61 10.32 14.24
C VAL A 3 -10.26 9.13 13.51
N ALA A 4 -10.20 7.94 14.10
CA ALA A 4 -10.85 6.75 13.53
C ALA A 4 -12.38 6.92 13.41
N SER A 5 -13.02 7.53 14.42
CA SER A 5 -14.45 7.84 14.39
C SER A 5 -14.79 8.84 13.28
N LEU A 6 -14.00 9.90 13.12
CA LEU A 6 -14.21 10.89 12.05
C LEU A 6 -14.05 10.25 10.66
N VAL A 7 -12.97 9.50 10.45
CA VAL A 7 -12.69 8.80 9.19
C VAL A 7 -13.81 7.82 8.86
N GLY A 8 -14.29 7.05 9.85
CA GLY A 8 -15.40 6.11 9.69
C GLY A 8 -16.74 6.78 9.37
N VAL A 9 -17.11 7.84 10.11
CA VAL A 9 -18.36 8.58 9.86
C VAL A 9 -18.34 9.23 8.47
N LEU A 10 -17.24 9.88 8.09
CA LEU A 10 -17.10 10.46 6.76
C LEU A 10 -17.18 9.37 5.68
N CYS A 11 -16.55 8.22 5.91
CA CYS A 11 -16.61 7.07 5.01
C CYS A 11 -18.04 6.59 4.77
N ILE A 12 -18.81 6.43 5.84
CA ILE A 12 -20.21 6.02 5.77
C ILE A 12 -21.03 7.05 4.97
N ILE A 13 -20.87 8.34 5.26
CA ILE A 13 -21.64 9.40 4.60
C ILE A 13 -21.41 9.39 3.08
N TYR A 14 -20.14 9.42 2.62
CA TYR A 14 -19.90 9.48 1.18
C TYR A 14 -20.25 8.16 0.49
N THR A 15 -20.07 7.01 1.15
CA THR A 15 -20.44 5.69 0.60
C THR A 15 -21.95 5.61 0.40
N PHE A 16 -22.71 6.07 1.39
CA PHE A 16 -24.17 6.10 1.32
C PHE A 16 -24.68 7.06 0.23
N LEU A 17 -24.13 8.27 0.16
CA LEU A 17 -24.57 9.29 -0.79
C LEU A 17 -24.12 9.01 -2.23
N GLY A 18 -22.91 8.47 -2.40
CA GLY A 18 -22.31 8.24 -3.72
C GLY A 18 -22.70 6.91 -4.36
N GLY A 19 -23.20 5.95 -3.58
CA GLY A 19 -23.47 4.59 -4.07
C GLY A 19 -22.21 3.92 -4.64
N PHE A 20 -22.41 2.85 -5.41
CA PHE A 20 -21.30 2.08 -5.99
C PHE A 20 -20.40 2.95 -6.91
N GLU A 21 -20.99 3.77 -7.77
CA GLU A 21 -20.23 4.64 -8.69
C GLU A 21 -19.35 5.65 -7.94
N GLY A 22 -19.88 6.27 -6.89
CA GLY A 22 -19.11 7.17 -6.04
C GLY A 22 -17.95 6.47 -5.33
N VAL A 23 -18.15 5.22 -4.88
CA VAL A 23 -17.07 4.40 -4.30
C VAL A 23 -15.96 4.17 -5.32
N VAL A 24 -16.28 3.74 -6.55
CA VAL A 24 -15.27 3.46 -7.59
C VAL A 24 -14.46 4.71 -7.96
N TRP A 25 -15.11 5.87 -8.13
CA TRP A 25 -14.40 7.11 -8.41
C TRP A 25 -13.51 7.55 -7.24
N SER A 26 -13.98 7.40 -6.00
CA SER A 26 -13.17 7.70 -4.83
C SER A 26 -11.96 6.78 -4.74
N ASP A 27 -12.13 5.47 -4.95
CA ASP A 27 -11.03 4.49 -4.96
C ASP A 27 -9.96 4.84 -6.00
N PHE A 28 -10.37 5.26 -7.20
CA PHE A 28 -9.44 5.67 -8.25
C PHE A 28 -8.56 6.86 -7.80
N ILE A 29 -9.19 7.92 -7.28
CA ILE A 29 -8.46 9.11 -6.80
C ILE A 29 -7.52 8.72 -5.65
N GLN A 30 -8.01 7.94 -4.69
CA GLN A 30 -7.26 7.49 -3.53
C GLN A 30 -6.06 6.62 -3.94
N GLY A 31 -6.24 5.73 -4.93
CA GLY A 31 -5.17 4.91 -5.50
C GLY A 31 -4.07 5.74 -6.16
N VAL A 32 -4.43 6.78 -6.93
CA VAL A 32 -3.45 7.70 -7.55
C VAL A 32 -2.65 8.44 -6.47
N ILE A 33 -3.34 8.98 -5.46
CA ILE A 33 -2.70 9.71 -4.36
C ILE A 33 -1.77 8.77 -3.58
N LEU A 34 -2.20 7.52 -3.33
CA LEU A 34 -1.42 6.53 -2.60
C LEU A 34 -0.12 6.15 -3.33
N LEU A 35 -0.18 5.86 -4.63
CA LEU A 35 1.01 5.53 -5.43
C LEU A 35 1.95 6.74 -5.58
N GLY A 36 1.39 7.92 -5.85
CA GLY A 36 2.17 9.16 -5.92
C GLY A 36 2.85 9.48 -4.57
N GLY A 37 2.15 9.26 -3.47
CA GLY A 37 2.70 9.46 -2.13
C GLY A 37 3.86 8.52 -1.82
N ALA A 38 3.73 7.22 -2.13
CA ALA A 38 4.83 6.28 -1.95
C ALA A 38 6.09 6.69 -2.74
N LEU A 39 5.92 7.20 -3.96
CA LEU A 39 7.03 7.76 -4.75
C LEU A 39 7.67 8.98 -4.07
N VAL A 40 6.86 9.92 -3.56
CA VAL A 40 7.36 11.10 -2.85
C VAL A 40 8.17 10.71 -1.62
N ILE A 41 7.72 9.72 -0.84
CA ILE A 41 8.47 9.19 0.32
C ILE A 41 9.81 8.61 -0.12
N ILE A 42 9.82 7.77 -1.15
CA ILE A 42 11.05 7.15 -1.68
C ILE A 42 12.05 8.23 -2.10
N ILE A 43 11.61 9.18 -2.92
CA ILE A 43 12.46 10.24 -3.46
C ILE A 43 13.02 11.09 -2.31
N THR A 44 12.16 11.50 -1.38
CA THR A 44 12.56 12.32 -0.22
C THR A 44 13.55 11.56 0.66
N GLY A 45 13.30 10.29 0.97
CA GLY A 45 14.21 9.46 1.76
C GLY A 45 15.58 9.32 1.10
N ILE A 46 15.63 9.03 -0.20
CA ILE A 46 16.88 8.93 -0.95
C ILE A 46 17.65 10.26 -0.96
N MET A 47 16.96 11.39 -1.11
CA MET A 47 17.59 12.72 -1.17
C MET A 47 18.27 13.13 0.13
N HIS A 48 17.82 12.63 1.28
CA HIS A 48 18.41 12.93 2.58
C HIS A 48 19.53 11.95 2.99
N ILE A 49 19.66 10.81 2.31
CA ILE A 49 20.74 9.85 2.56
C ILE A 49 22.01 10.34 1.86
N ASP A 50 23.11 10.49 2.62
CA ASP A 50 24.42 10.76 2.03
C ASP A 50 24.84 9.63 1.08
N GLY A 51 25.19 9.99 -0.17
CA GLY A 51 25.45 9.04 -1.26
C GLY A 51 24.19 8.50 -1.97
N GLY A 52 23.01 8.92 -1.53
CA GLY A 52 21.73 8.70 -2.20
C GLY A 52 21.41 7.24 -2.48
N PHE A 53 20.95 6.95 -3.70
CA PHE A 53 20.53 5.60 -4.09
C PHE A 53 21.66 4.57 -4.03
N GLY A 54 22.92 4.99 -4.24
CA GLY A 54 24.08 4.10 -4.13
C GLY A 54 24.23 3.53 -2.72
N THR A 55 24.08 4.40 -1.70
CA THR A 55 24.08 4.00 -0.29
C THR A 55 22.88 3.11 0.02
N VAL A 56 21.68 3.44 -0.48
CA VAL A 56 20.49 2.60 -0.31
C VAL A 56 20.73 1.18 -0.82
N LEU A 57 21.27 1.04 -2.03
CA LEU A 57 21.53 -0.28 -2.60
C LEU A 57 22.61 -1.04 -1.82
N ASN A 58 23.71 -0.37 -1.45
CA ASN A 58 24.79 -0.99 -0.70
C ASN A 58 24.31 -1.50 0.67
N GLU A 59 23.63 -0.65 1.44
CA GLU A 59 23.12 -0.99 2.76
C GLU A 59 22.04 -2.08 2.68
N ALA A 60 21.15 -2.02 1.69
CA ALA A 60 20.12 -3.02 1.50
C ALA A 60 20.71 -4.41 1.19
N VAL A 61 21.76 -4.48 0.36
CA VAL A 61 22.46 -5.74 0.06
C VAL A 61 23.24 -6.25 1.27
N SER A 62 24.06 -5.38 1.88
CA SER A 62 24.93 -5.74 3.01
C SER A 62 24.15 -6.21 4.24
N ASN A 63 22.94 -5.70 4.44
CA ASN A 63 22.06 -6.07 5.56
C ASN A 63 20.96 -7.07 5.18
N HIS A 64 21.08 -7.76 4.04
CA HIS A 64 20.14 -8.78 3.57
C HIS A 64 18.66 -8.30 3.53
N LYS A 65 18.43 -7.07 3.08
CA LYS A 65 17.09 -6.47 2.93
C LYS A 65 16.48 -6.68 1.54
N LEU A 66 17.21 -7.33 0.64
CA LEU A 66 16.73 -7.74 -0.67
C LEU A 66 16.52 -9.26 -0.71
N ILE A 67 15.74 -9.72 -1.68
CA ILE A 67 15.54 -11.15 -1.94
C ILE A 67 16.89 -11.80 -2.24
N SER A 68 17.19 -12.89 -1.53
CA SER A 68 18.39 -13.69 -1.72
C SER A 68 18.04 -15.16 -1.98
N ALA A 69 19.04 -15.97 -2.32
CA ALA A 69 18.88 -17.41 -2.49
C ALA A 69 18.36 -18.12 -1.24
N ASP A 70 18.62 -17.57 -0.04
CA ASP A 70 18.15 -18.15 1.21
C ASP A 70 16.63 -18.10 1.35
N ASN A 71 15.98 -17.06 0.79
CA ASN A 71 14.52 -16.94 0.82
C ASN A 71 13.82 -18.04 0.01
N TRP A 72 14.52 -18.73 -0.89
CA TRP A 72 13.98 -19.83 -1.70
C TRP A 72 14.08 -21.20 -1.04
N LYS A 73 14.80 -21.31 0.09
CA LYS A 73 14.92 -22.56 0.83
C LYS A 73 13.58 -22.89 1.51
N MET A 74 13.03 -24.05 1.20
CA MET A 74 11.82 -24.55 1.87
C MET A 74 12.17 -24.90 3.32
N ASN A 75 11.65 -24.13 4.27
CA ASN A 75 11.81 -24.35 5.70
C ASN A 75 10.53 -23.92 6.44
N ALA A 76 10.44 -24.18 7.74
CA ALA A 76 9.25 -23.84 8.52
C ALA A 76 9.06 -22.33 8.79
N ALA A 77 9.93 -21.46 8.26
CA ALA A 77 9.78 -20.02 8.45
C ALA A 77 8.67 -19.47 7.55
N ALA A 78 7.79 -18.66 8.13
CA ALA A 78 6.71 -17.98 7.41
C ALA A 78 7.21 -17.05 6.28
N ALA A 79 8.51 -16.71 6.26
CA ALA A 79 9.12 -15.84 5.27
C ALA A 79 9.73 -16.58 4.04
N ALA A 80 9.62 -17.91 3.96
CA ALA A 80 10.11 -18.64 2.79
C ALA A 80 9.23 -18.32 1.56
N ILE A 81 9.86 -17.87 0.47
CA ILE A 81 9.17 -17.47 -0.77
C ILE A 81 8.22 -18.56 -1.29
N PRO A 82 8.60 -19.85 -1.34
CA PRO A 82 7.68 -20.89 -1.78
C PRO A 82 6.40 -21.00 -0.93
N ILE A 83 6.50 -20.78 0.39
CA ILE A 83 5.34 -20.81 1.30
C ILE A 83 4.46 -19.58 1.07
N ILE A 84 5.07 -18.39 1.00
CA ILE A 84 4.36 -17.14 0.70
C ILE A 84 3.66 -17.24 -0.65
N PHE A 85 4.34 -17.77 -1.68
CA PHE A 85 3.82 -17.91 -3.02
C PHE A 85 2.62 -18.85 -3.05
N LEU A 86 2.73 -20.03 -2.41
CA LEU A 86 1.63 -20.97 -2.31
C LEU A 86 0.42 -20.37 -1.57
N GLY A 87 0.65 -19.73 -0.42
CA GLY A 87 -0.41 -19.04 0.32
C GLY A 87 -1.05 -17.91 -0.48
N SER A 88 -0.24 -17.18 -1.26
CA SER A 88 -0.72 -16.11 -2.14
C SER A 88 -1.61 -16.63 -3.25
N ILE A 89 -1.37 -17.83 -3.81
CA ILE A 89 -2.28 -18.42 -4.81
C ILE A 89 -3.69 -18.58 -4.24
N PHE A 90 -3.81 -19.19 -3.05
CA PHE A 90 -5.12 -19.39 -2.42
C PHE A 90 -5.77 -18.07 -1.98
N ASN A 91 -4.98 -17.14 -1.43
CA ASN A 91 -5.49 -15.83 -1.04
C ASN A 91 -6.02 -15.04 -2.25
N ASN A 92 -5.26 -14.99 -3.35
CA ASN A 92 -5.71 -14.33 -4.58
C ASN A 92 -6.91 -15.05 -5.20
N LEU A 93 -6.95 -16.38 -5.17
CA LEU A 93 -8.12 -17.13 -5.65
C LEU A 93 -9.38 -16.71 -4.87
N GLN A 94 -9.31 -16.66 -3.54
CA GLN A 94 -10.42 -16.18 -2.71
C GLN A 94 -10.79 -14.73 -3.06
N GLN A 95 -9.80 -13.83 -3.11
CA GLN A 95 -10.02 -12.40 -3.37
C GLN A 95 -10.71 -12.14 -4.72
N TYR A 96 -10.26 -12.78 -5.80
CA TYR A 96 -10.76 -12.49 -7.14
C TYR A 96 -11.98 -13.31 -7.57
N THR A 97 -12.35 -14.37 -6.84
CA THR A 97 -13.48 -15.25 -7.22
C THR A 97 -14.61 -15.32 -6.20
N ALA A 98 -14.32 -15.08 -4.92
CA ALA A 98 -15.30 -15.23 -3.83
C ALA A 98 -15.54 -13.94 -3.05
N SER A 99 -14.68 -12.93 -3.19
CA SER A 99 -14.83 -11.67 -2.47
C SER A 99 -15.76 -10.71 -3.20
N GLN A 100 -16.83 -10.29 -2.52
CA GLN A 100 -17.89 -9.49 -3.13
C GLN A 100 -17.40 -8.10 -3.57
N ASP A 101 -16.44 -7.50 -2.85
CA ASP A 101 -15.84 -6.21 -3.21
C ASP A 101 -15.10 -6.22 -4.56
N VAL A 102 -14.73 -7.40 -5.04
CA VAL A 102 -14.12 -7.59 -6.37
C VAL A 102 -15.15 -8.11 -7.37
N VAL A 103 -15.93 -9.13 -7.00
CA VAL A 103 -16.94 -9.73 -7.89
C VAL A 103 -18.00 -8.72 -8.33
N GLN A 104 -18.41 -7.82 -7.43
CA GLN A 104 -19.36 -6.75 -7.74
C GLN A 104 -18.84 -5.79 -8.81
N ARG A 105 -17.52 -5.52 -8.85
CA ARG A 105 -16.90 -4.68 -9.90
C ARG A 105 -16.97 -5.33 -11.28
N TYR A 106 -16.94 -6.66 -11.34
CA TYR A 106 -17.13 -7.38 -12.60
C TYR A 106 -18.57 -7.23 -13.12
N GLN A 107 -19.55 -7.33 -12.23
CA GLN A 107 -20.97 -7.23 -12.57
C GLN A 107 -21.38 -5.82 -12.98
N ALA A 108 -20.68 -4.80 -12.48
CA ALA A 108 -20.88 -3.40 -12.87
C ALA A 108 -20.22 -3.03 -14.21
N SER A 109 -19.42 -3.92 -14.81
CA SER A 109 -18.78 -3.67 -16.10
C SER A 109 -19.79 -3.83 -17.26
N GLU A 110 -19.68 -2.98 -18.29
CA GLU A 110 -20.62 -2.97 -19.42
C GLU A 110 -20.51 -4.20 -20.33
N SER A 111 -19.37 -4.90 -20.31
CA SER A 111 -19.17 -6.11 -21.11
C SER A 111 -18.03 -6.98 -20.55
N LEU A 112 -17.97 -8.25 -20.97
CA LEU A 112 -16.86 -9.15 -20.66
C LEU A 112 -15.50 -8.61 -21.09
N LYS A 113 -15.46 -7.83 -22.17
CA LYS A 113 -14.23 -7.19 -22.65
C LYS A 113 -13.73 -6.14 -21.66
N GLU A 114 -14.62 -5.31 -21.15
CA GLU A 114 -14.30 -4.30 -20.13
C GLU A 114 -13.93 -4.94 -18.79
N THR A 115 -14.63 -6.01 -18.38
CA THR A 115 -14.24 -6.79 -17.20
C THR A 115 -12.81 -7.34 -17.33
N SER A 116 -12.49 -7.93 -18.48
CA SER A 116 -11.14 -8.45 -18.77
C SER A 116 -10.09 -7.34 -18.73
N HIS A 117 -10.38 -6.18 -19.32
CA HIS A 117 -9.49 -5.02 -19.29
C HIS A 117 -9.25 -4.51 -17.86
N SER A 118 -10.29 -4.47 -17.02
CA SER A 118 -10.17 -4.11 -15.60
C SER A 118 -9.25 -5.06 -14.84
N ILE A 119 -9.38 -6.38 -15.06
CA ILE A 119 -8.53 -7.39 -14.42
C ILE A 119 -7.06 -7.22 -14.84
N TRP A 120 -6.79 -7.01 -16.13
CA TRP A 120 -5.44 -6.75 -16.63
C TRP A 120 -4.85 -5.45 -16.10
N THR A 121 -5.64 -4.38 -16.05
CA THR A 121 -5.21 -3.10 -15.48
C THR A 121 -4.80 -3.26 -14.02
N ASN A 122 -5.61 -3.97 -13.23
CA ASN A 122 -5.29 -4.28 -11.84
C ASN A 122 -4.02 -5.14 -11.71
N GLY A 123 -3.83 -6.13 -12.59
CA GLY A 123 -2.60 -6.94 -12.63
C GLY A 123 -1.34 -6.12 -12.90
N VAL A 124 -1.38 -5.18 -13.85
CA VAL A 124 -0.28 -4.26 -14.14
C VAL A 124 -0.02 -3.34 -12.94
N LEU A 125 -1.07 -2.78 -12.34
CA LEU A 125 -0.94 -1.94 -11.14
C LEU A 125 -0.33 -2.70 -9.96
N ALA A 126 -0.66 -3.97 -9.77
CA ALA A 126 -0.04 -4.81 -8.74
C ALA A 126 1.47 -5.01 -8.97
N LEU A 127 1.89 -5.19 -10.23
CA LEU A 127 3.31 -5.30 -10.59
C LEU A 127 4.09 -3.99 -10.36
N ILE A 128 3.42 -2.85 -10.40
CA ILE A 128 4.02 -1.54 -10.12
C ILE A 128 4.01 -1.23 -8.62
N SER A 129 2.88 -1.47 -7.95
CA SER A 129 2.68 -1.09 -6.55
C SER A 129 3.51 -1.95 -5.60
N ALA A 130 3.65 -3.25 -5.86
CA ALA A 130 4.45 -4.14 -5.01
C ALA A 130 5.90 -3.67 -4.85
N PRO A 131 6.72 -3.51 -5.93
CA PRO A 131 8.09 -3.04 -5.78
C PRO A 131 8.16 -1.62 -5.22
N LEU A 132 7.15 -0.78 -5.48
CA LEU A 132 7.07 0.56 -4.91
C LEU A 132 6.96 0.53 -3.38
N PHE A 133 6.01 -0.22 -2.83
CA PHE A 133 5.80 -0.29 -1.38
C PHE A 133 6.92 -1.04 -0.64
N TYR A 134 7.40 -2.17 -1.19
CA TYR A 134 8.53 -2.87 -0.60
C TYR A 134 9.82 -2.04 -0.69
N GLY A 135 10.05 -1.38 -1.83
CA GLY A 135 11.18 -0.48 -2.04
C GLY A 135 11.16 0.71 -1.09
N MET A 136 9.99 1.30 -0.86
CA MET A 136 9.80 2.36 0.16
C MET A 136 10.22 1.87 1.55
N GLY A 137 9.82 0.66 1.95
CA GLY A 137 10.24 0.08 3.23
C GLY A 137 11.76 -0.05 3.35
N THR A 138 12.42 -0.50 2.28
CA THR A 138 13.90 -0.60 2.23
C THR A 138 14.57 0.77 2.31
N VAL A 139 14.07 1.77 1.59
CA VAL A 139 14.59 3.15 1.66
C VAL A 139 14.47 3.71 3.07
N LEU A 140 13.31 3.56 3.71
CA LEU A 140 13.10 4.04 5.08
C LEU A 140 13.98 3.29 6.09
N TYR A 141 14.20 1.99 5.89
CA TYR A 141 15.16 1.25 6.71
C TYR A 141 16.56 1.87 6.61
N VAL A 142 17.06 2.11 5.40
CA VAL A 142 18.41 2.68 5.21
C VAL A 142 18.47 4.09 5.77
N PHE A 143 17.46 4.92 5.50
CA PHE A 143 17.37 6.28 6.04
C PHE A 143 17.55 6.31 7.56
N TYR A 144 16.82 5.47 8.29
CA TYR A 144 16.93 5.42 9.75
C TYR A 144 18.15 4.65 10.28
N ALA A 145 18.88 3.95 9.41
CA ALA A 145 20.14 3.30 9.75
C ALA A 145 21.34 4.25 9.59
N THR A 146 21.29 5.18 8.65
CA THR A 146 22.46 5.99 8.25
C THR A 146 22.30 7.49 8.47
N HIS A 147 21.08 8.04 8.44
CA HIS A 147 20.85 9.48 8.53
C HIS A 147 20.44 9.94 9.93
N THR A 148 19.42 9.31 10.52
CA THR A 148 18.92 9.65 11.86
C THR A 148 18.42 8.40 12.58
N ALA A 149 18.66 8.30 13.89
CA ALA A 149 18.26 7.12 14.65
C ALA A 149 16.79 7.19 15.07
N LEU A 150 16.09 6.05 14.97
CA LEU A 150 14.76 5.92 15.56
C LEU A 150 14.81 5.96 17.09
N PRO A 151 13.73 6.40 17.75
CA PRO A 151 13.57 6.25 19.19
C PRO A 151 13.75 4.79 19.63
N LYS A 152 14.20 4.59 20.88
CA LYS A 152 14.27 3.25 21.47
C LYS A 152 12.86 2.62 21.49
N ASP A 153 12.80 1.32 21.17
CA ASP A 153 11.56 0.54 21.15
C ASP A 153 10.49 1.09 20.18
N PHE A 154 10.93 1.73 19.09
CA PHE A 154 10.05 2.29 18.06
C PHE A 154 9.19 1.21 17.37
N ASN A 155 7.90 1.48 17.24
CA ASN A 155 6.98 0.62 16.50
C ASN A 155 7.19 0.78 15.00
N THR A 156 7.78 -0.22 14.35
CA THR A 156 8.08 -0.22 12.91
C THR A 156 6.85 -0.08 12.02
N SER A 157 5.66 -0.45 12.48
CA SER A 157 4.41 -0.20 11.75
C SER A 157 4.07 1.29 11.62
N SER A 158 4.69 2.16 12.42
CA SER A 158 4.51 3.61 12.38
C SER A 158 5.60 4.33 11.59
N ILE A 159 6.52 3.61 10.92
CA ILE A 159 7.69 4.22 10.27
C ILE A 159 7.31 5.19 9.15
N VAL A 160 6.30 4.85 8.35
CA VAL A 160 5.80 5.69 7.26
C VAL A 160 5.17 6.99 7.78
N PRO A 161 4.15 6.96 8.67
CA PRO A 161 3.59 8.20 9.22
C PRO A 161 4.60 8.99 10.04
N TYR A 162 5.55 8.34 10.72
CA TYR A 162 6.62 9.03 11.44
C TYR A 162 7.53 9.81 10.48
N PHE A 163 8.03 9.16 9.42
CA PHE A 163 8.84 9.84 8.38
C PHE A 163 8.09 11.00 7.74
N ILE A 164 6.80 10.84 7.43
CA ILE A 164 5.97 11.91 6.88
C ILE A 164 5.93 13.12 7.82
N LEU A 165 5.79 12.90 9.13
CA LEU A 165 5.64 13.97 10.10
C LEU A 165 6.96 14.65 10.49
N THR A 166 8.09 13.96 10.36
CA THR A 166 9.41 14.51 10.77
C THR A 166 10.22 15.05 9.60
N GLU A 167 10.12 14.43 8.41
CA GLU A 167 11.02 14.72 7.28
C GLU A 167 10.35 15.49 6.14
N MET A 168 9.03 15.68 6.16
CA MET A 168 8.31 16.37 5.09
C MET A 168 7.82 17.76 5.50
N PRO A 169 7.79 18.73 4.55
CA PRO A 169 7.17 20.03 4.78
C PRO A 169 5.71 19.89 5.22
N PRO A 170 5.20 20.74 6.14
CA PRO A 170 3.87 20.57 6.74
C PRO A 170 2.72 20.36 5.75
N PHE A 171 2.74 21.06 4.61
CA PHE A 171 1.71 20.90 3.57
C PHE A 171 1.75 19.52 2.91
N ILE A 172 2.94 19.06 2.53
CA ILE A 172 3.14 17.73 1.94
C ILE A 172 2.81 16.66 2.96
N ALA A 173 3.26 16.84 4.21
CA ALA A 173 2.94 15.93 5.30
C ALA A 173 1.42 15.78 5.49
N GLY A 174 0.68 16.89 5.49
CA GLY A 174 -0.78 16.87 5.57
C GLY A 174 -1.44 16.10 4.42
N LEU A 175 -1.00 16.32 3.18
CA LEU A 175 -1.48 15.59 2.01
C LEU A 175 -1.22 14.08 2.12
N MET A 176 -0.04 13.72 2.62
CA MET A 176 0.40 12.33 2.76
C MET A 176 -0.32 11.58 3.88
N ILE A 177 -0.59 12.25 5.00
CA ILE A 177 -1.44 11.70 6.05
C ILE A 177 -2.87 11.54 5.52
N ALA A 178 -3.39 12.50 4.74
CA ALA A 178 -4.69 12.35 4.09
C ALA A 178 -4.72 11.16 3.12
N ALA A 179 -3.63 10.90 2.37
CA ALA A 179 -3.48 9.74 1.49
C ALA A 179 -3.61 8.40 2.23
N ILE A 180 -2.99 8.29 3.41
CA ILE A 180 -3.07 7.08 4.25
C ILE A 180 -4.52 6.85 4.70
N PHE A 181 -5.22 7.90 5.13
CA PHE A 181 -6.62 7.79 5.49
C PHE A 181 -7.51 7.45 4.30
N ALA A 182 -7.26 8.06 3.15
CA ALA A 182 -7.91 7.75 1.89
C ALA A 182 -7.79 6.25 1.53
N ALA A 183 -6.59 5.68 1.64
CA ALA A 183 -6.39 4.25 1.38
C ALA A 183 -7.19 3.36 2.34
N ALA A 184 -7.22 3.70 3.63
CA ALA A 184 -8.03 2.98 4.61
C ALA A 184 -9.53 3.11 4.32
N GLN A 185 -9.97 4.30 3.89
CA GLN A 185 -11.35 4.58 3.52
C GLN A 185 -11.80 3.76 2.30
N SER A 186 -10.98 3.64 1.25
CA SER A 186 -11.28 2.80 0.07
C SER A 186 -11.70 1.38 0.45
N THR A 187 -10.95 0.75 1.36
CA THR A 187 -11.24 -0.62 1.83
C THR A 187 -12.54 -0.67 2.63
N ILE A 188 -12.77 0.32 3.50
CA ILE A 188 -13.99 0.40 4.31
C ILE A 188 -15.21 0.64 3.43
N SER A 189 -15.16 1.59 2.48
CA SER A 189 -16.27 1.90 1.58
C SER A 189 -16.62 0.73 0.65
N SER A 190 -15.60 0.06 0.10
CA SER A 190 -15.80 -1.16 -0.69
C SER A 190 -16.47 -2.26 0.14
N SER A 191 -15.98 -2.51 1.36
CA SER A 191 -16.57 -3.52 2.25
C SER A 191 -18.00 -3.19 2.66
N LEU A 192 -18.28 -1.94 3.03
CA LEU A 192 -19.63 -1.50 3.40
C LEU A 192 -20.61 -1.62 2.23
N ASN A 193 -20.19 -1.24 1.03
CA ASN A 193 -21.02 -1.36 -0.16
C ASN A 193 -21.33 -2.84 -0.48
N SER A 194 -20.34 -3.71 -0.38
CA SER A 194 -20.50 -5.14 -0.65
C SER A 194 -21.30 -5.90 0.40
N ILE A 195 -21.33 -5.44 1.66
CA ILE A 195 -22.21 -6.00 2.70
C ILE A 195 -23.68 -5.60 2.46
N ALA A 196 -23.90 -4.42 1.87
CA ALA A 196 -25.24 -3.90 1.61
C ALA A 196 -25.88 -4.43 0.32
N ALA A 197 -25.07 -4.94 -0.62
CA ALA A 197 -25.49 -5.52 -1.89
C ALA A 197 -25.97 -6.97 -1.74
#